data_AF-A0A0G4NE98-F1
#
_entry.id   AF-A0A0G4NE98-F1
#
_cell.length_a   1.000
_cell.length_b   1.000
_cell.length_c   1.000
_cell.angle_alpha   90.00
_cell.angle_beta   90.00
_cell.angle_gamma   90.00
#
_symmetry.space_group_name_H-M   'P 1'
#
loop_
_entity.id
_entity.type
_entity.pdbx_description
1 polymer ?
#
loop_
_entity_poly.entity_id
_entity_poly.type
_entity_poly.pdbx_seq_one_letter_code
_entity_poly.pdbx_strand_id
1 'polypeptide(L)' 'MCEDLTEGKFSFPVIHSIRTDPGNLQLINILGQKTSDVEVKRYAVSFMERTGSFEYTRQVIDVLIARARKLVSEID' A
#
# COMPACT_ATOMS: atom_id res chain seq x y z
N MET A 1 -9.89 11.99 0.19
CA MET A 1 -9.44 10.78 0.93
C MET A 1 -9.03 9.71 -0.08
N CYS A 2 -7.80 9.19 0.04
CA CYS A 2 -7.21 8.09 -0.74
C CYS A 2 -7.46 8.14 -2.26
N GLU A 3 -6.74 9.03 -2.97
CA GLU A 3 -6.86 9.22 -4.42
C GLU A 3 -6.44 7.97 -5.22
N ASP A 4 -5.37 7.29 -4.80
CA ASP A 4 -4.93 6.01 -5.39
C ASP A 4 -6.08 4.97 -5.50
N LEU A 5 -6.98 4.93 -4.51
CA LEU A 5 -8.12 4.01 -4.52
C LEU A 5 -9.20 4.44 -5.53
N THR A 6 -9.38 5.74 -5.74
CA THR A 6 -10.28 6.27 -6.79
C THR A 6 -9.73 6.01 -8.18
N GLU A 7 -8.42 6.15 -8.36
CA GLU A 7 -7.78 5.88 -9.64
C GLU A 7 -7.71 4.38 -9.97
N GLY A 8 -7.86 3.52 -8.96
CA GLY A 8 -7.67 2.07 -9.08
C GLY A 8 -6.19 1.69 -9.19
N LYS A 9 -5.31 2.45 -8.53
CA LYS A 9 -3.87 2.32 -8.64
C LYS A 9 -3.32 1.20 -7.77
N PHE A 10 -2.41 0.43 -8.35
CA PHE A 10 -1.64 -0.59 -7.65
C PHE A 10 -0.40 0.04 -7.00
N SER A 11 -0.59 0.88 -5.98
CA SER A 11 0.53 1.44 -5.21
C SER A 11 1.17 0.38 -4.31
N PHE A 12 2.38 0.66 -3.80
CA PHE A 12 3.17 -0.31 -3.03
C PHE A 12 2.39 -0.99 -1.87
N PRO A 13 1.71 -0.25 -0.95
CA PRO A 13 0.92 -0.88 0.11
C PRO A 13 -0.29 -1.65 -0.43
N VAL A 14 -0.88 -1.22 -1.55
CA VAL A 14 -2.01 -1.91 -2.18
C VAL A 14 -1.57 -3.26 -2.76
N ILE A 15 -0.45 -3.28 -3.48
CA ILE A 15 0.15 -4.53 -4.02
C ILE A 15 0.46 -5.50 -2.89
N HIS A 16 1.08 -5.02 -1.81
CA HIS A 16 1.35 -5.85 -0.64
C HIS A 16 0.06 -6.45 -0.08
N SER A 17 -0.95 -5.62 0.18
CA SER A 17 -2.23 -6.07 0.74
C SER A 17 -2.93 -7.14 -0.09
N ILE A 18 -2.88 -7.02 -1.43
CA ILE A 18 -3.46 -8.02 -2.35
C ILE A 18 -2.68 -9.34 -2.29
N ARG A 19 -1.35 -9.27 -2.16
CA ARG A 19 -0.50 -10.46 -2.18
C ARG A 19 -0.41 -11.18 -0.84
N THR A 20 -0.70 -10.49 0.27
CA THR A 20 -0.75 -11.11 1.60
C THR A 20 -1.87 -12.15 1.71
N ASP A 21 -2.99 -11.96 1.00
CA ASP A 21 -4.08 -12.93 0.91
C ASP A 21 -4.61 -13.04 -0.53
N PRO A 22 -3.95 -13.86 -1.39
CA PRO A 22 -4.31 -13.98 -2.81
C PRO A 22 -5.72 -14.53 -3.06
N GLY A 23 -6.32 -15.21 -2.09
CA GLY A 23 -7.68 -15.72 -2.17
C GLY A 23 -8.75 -14.64 -1.96
N ASN A 24 -8.37 -13.52 -1.36
CA ASN A 24 -9.27 -12.43 -1.05
C ASN A 24 -9.26 -11.35 -2.14
N LEU A 25 -10.27 -11.41 -3.01
CA LEU A 25 -10.42 -10.49 -4.13
C LEU A 25 -11.08 -9.15 -3.76
N GLN A 26 -11.41 -8.90 -2.49
CA GLN A 26 -12.17 -7.70 -2.09
C GLN A 26 -11.45 -6.41 -2.49
N LEU A 27 -10.17 -6.27 -2.16
CA LEU A 27 -9.41 -5.05 -2.46
C LEU A 27 -9.23 -4.86 -3.97
N ILE A 28 -9.00 -5.94 -4.73
CA ILE A 28 -8.94 -5.91 -6.20
C ILE A 28 -10.27 -5.39 -6.78
N ASN A 29 -11.39 -5.93 -6.29
CA ASN A 29 -12.71 -5.55 -6.76
C ASN A 29 -13.02 -4.08 -6.44
N ILE A 30 -12.63 -3.59 -5.26
CA ILE A 30 -12.79 -2.16 -4.89
C ILE A 30 -11.97 -1.25 -5.81
N LEU A 31 -10.72 -1.59 -6.11
CA LEU A 31 -9.90 -0.82 -7.07
C LEU A 31 -10.52 -0.81 -8.46
N GLY A 32 -11.08 -1.95 -8.90
CA GLY A 32 -11.78 -2.07 -10.18
C GLY A 32 -13.01 -1.17 -10.30
N GLN A 33 -13.67 -0.84 -9.18
CA GLN A 33 -14.82 0.07 -9.16
C GLN A 33 -14.46 1.53 -9.38
N LYS A 34 -13.19 1.93 -9.14
CA LYS A 34 -12.74 3.34 -9.22
C LYS A 34 -13.67 4.29 -8.46
N THR A 35 -14.10 3.86 -7.27
CA THR A 35 -15.17 4.53 -6.52
C THR A 35 -14.71 5.85 -5.90
N SER A 36 -15.63 6.81 -5.83
CA SER A 36 -15.49 8.04 -5.04
C SER A 36 -16.12 7.91 -3.64
N ASP A 37 -16.82 6.81 -3.35
CA ASP A 37 -17.49 6.55 -2.08
C ASP A 37 -16.49 6.49 -0.91
N VAL A 38 -16.73 7.34 0.09
CA VAL A 38 -15.85 7.50 1.25
C VAL A 38 -15.85 6.26 2.15
N GLU A 39 -16.99 5.61 2.32
CA GLU A 39 -17.12 4.45 3.21
C GLU A 39 -16.50 3.20 2.58
N VAL A 40 -16.64 3.03 1.25
CA VAL A 40 -15.92 1.97 0.54
C VAL A 40 -14.40 2.16 0.63
N LYS A 41 -13.91 3.40 0.55
CA LYS A 41 -12.49 3.70 0.75
C LYS A 41 -12.04 3.44 2.18
N ARG A 42 -12.84 3.81 3.17
CA ARG A 42 -12.54 3.53 4.58
C ARG A 42 -12.44 2.04 4.83
N TYR A 43 -13.34 1.25 4.25
CA TYR A 43 -13.28 -0.21 4.28
C TYR A 43 -11.98 -0.73 3.66
N ALA A 44 -11.62 -0.27 2.46
CA ALA A 44 -10.37 -0.66 1.80
C ALA A 44 -9.12 -0.33 2.64
N VAL A 45 -9.08 0.85 3.27
CA VAL A 45 -7.98 1.24 4.17
C VAL A 45 -7.91 0.32 5.39
N SER A 46 -9.05 0.06 6.05
CA SER A 46 -9.09 -0.87 7.20
C SER A 46 -8.66 -2.28 6.84
N PHE A 47 -8.96 -2.72 5.60
CA PHE A 47 -8.50 -3.99 5.08
C PHE A 47 -6.97 -4.00 4.91
N MET A 48 -6.39 -2.93 4.35
CA MET A 48 -4.94 -2.77 4.21
C MET A 48 -4.21 -2.70 5.56
N GLU A 49 -4.85 -2.14 6.60
CA GLU A 49 -4.33 -2.18 7.97
C GLU A 49 -4.29 -3.60 8.51
N ARG A 50 -5.36 -4.38 8.32
CA ARG A 50 -5.45 -5.78 8.76
C ARG A 50 -4.44 -6.70 8.07
N THR A 51 -4.08 -6.43 6.82
CA THR A 51 -3.01 -7.15 6.12
C THR A 51 -1.60 -6.68 6.49
N GLY A 52 -1.48 -5.73 7.43
CA GLY A 52 -0.18 -5.19 7.87
C GLY A 52 0.53 -4.35 6.82
N SER A 53 -0.17 -3.91 5.77
CA SER A 53 0.47 -3.34 4.58
C SER A 53 1.12 -1.98 4.83
N PHE A 54 0.55 -1.17 5.71
CA PHE A 54 1.15 0.10 6.11
C PHE A 54 2.42 -0.11 6.92
N GLU A 55 2.41 -1.08 7.84
CA GLU A 55 3.56 -1.38 8.67
C GLU A 55 4.72 -1.96 7.84
N TYR A 56 4.41 -2.91 6.94
CA TYR A 56 5.38 -3.42 5.98
C TYR A 56 5.98 -2.29 5.12
N THR A 57 5.15 -1.36 4.66
CA THR A 57 5.63 -0.23 3.84
C THR A 57 6.60 0.66 4.62
N ARG A 58 6.34 0.95 5.91
CA ARG A 58 7.27 1.70 6.76
C ARG A 58 8.62 1.00 6.91
N GLN A 59 8.60 -0.30 7.21
CA GLN A 59 9.82 -1.10 7.36
C GLN A 59 10.66 -1.08 6.07
N VAL A 60 10.02 -1.17 4.91
CA VAL A 60 10.72 -1.07 3.62
C VAL A 60 11.34 0.31 3.44
N ILE A 61 10.61 1.39 3.76
CA ILE A 61 11.12 2.76 3.69
C ILE A 61 12.36 2.93 4.59
N ASP A 62 12.31 2.42 5.82
CA ASP A 62 13.44 2.50 6.76
C ASP A 62 14.69 1.80 6.21
N VAL A 63 14.52 0.61 5.63
CA VAL A 63 15.61 -0.13 4.97
C VAL A 63 16.17 0.66 3.79
N LEU A 64 15.32 1.26 2.96
CA LEU A 64 15.76 2.06 1.81
C LEU A 64 16.51 3.33 2.25
N ILE A 65 16.04 4.00 3.32
CA ILE A 65 16.73 5.16 3.90
C ILE A 65 18.11 4.76 4.44
N ALA A 66 18.21 3.65 5.17
CA ALA A 66 19.49 3.17 5.68
C ALA A 66 20.48 2.86 4.55
N ARG A 67 20.01 2.23 3.46
CA ARG A 67 20.82 1.96 2.27
C ARG A 67 21.27 3.24 1.58
N ALA A 68 20.35 4.21 1.40
CA ALA A 68 20.67 5.49 0.78
C ALA A 68 21.75 6.24 1.58
N ARG A 69 21.62 6.30 2.91
CA ARG A 69 22.63 6.92 3.79
C ARG A 69 23.99 6.27 3.68
N LYS A 70 24.03 4.93 3.65
CA LYS A 70 25.28 4.18 3.47
C LYS A 70 25.95 4.51 2.14
N LEU A 71 25.20 4.55 1.04
CA LEU A 71 25.73 4.88 -0.28
C LEU A 71 26.31 6.30 -0.33
N VAL A 72 25.64 7.28 0.29
CA VAL A 72 26.19 8.66 0.37
C VAL A 72 27.50 8.68 1.14
N SER A 73 27.61 7.98 2.27
CA SER A 73 28.85 7.93 3.07
C SER A 73 30.02 7.21 2.38
N GLU A 74 29.76 6.44 1.31
CA GLU A 74 30.80 5.77 0.52
C GLU A 74 31.31 6.63 -0.64
N ILE A 75 30.65 7.77 -0.93
CA ILE A 75 31.02 8.70 -2.01
C ILE A 75 31.94 9.83 -1.49
N ASP A 76 31.83 10.17 -0.20
CA ASP A 76 32.73 11.09 0.51
C ASP A 76 34.05 10.41 0.92
#